data_AF-A0A934J3V4-F1
#
_entry.id   AF-A0A934J3V4-F1
#
_cell.length_a   1.000
_cell.length_b   1.000
_cell.length_c   1.000
_cell.angle_alpha   90.00
_cell.angle_beta   90.00
_cell.angle_gamma   90.00
#
_symmetry.space_group_name_H-M   'P 1'
#
loop_
_entity.id
_entity.type
_entity.pdbx_description
1 polymer ?
#
loop_
_entity_poly.entity_id
_entity_poly.type
_entity_poly.pdbx_seq_one_letter_code
_entity_poly.pdbx_strand_id
1 'polypeptide(L)'
;MSLGTIQYIHRVLKNILSRVEEWGLIKENTMTKVKKPKVEQTEFEFYDEEEAREVIAALYQEARKWRLFVLGAMIGSKRRGELIYNAPIG
;
A
#
# COMPACT_ATOMS: atom_id res chain seq x y z
N MET A 1 -0.17 -5.33 18.30
CA MET A 1 -0.93 -4.72 17.19
C MET A 1 -0.01 -3.77 16.45
N SER A 2 0.02 -3.77 15.11
CA SER A 2 0.90 -2.86 14.36
C SER A 2 0.32 -1.44 14.34
N LEU A 3 1.17 -0.43 14.15
CA LEU A 3 0.75 0.97 13.97
C LEU A 3 -0.27 1.12 12.83
N GLY A 4 -0.11 0.34 11.76
CA GLY A 4 -1.08 0.27 10.65
C GLY A 4 -2.45 -0.26 11.07
N THR A 5 -2.51 -1.30 11.91
CA THR A 5 -3.77 -1.81 12.46
C THR A 5 -4.45 -0.78 13.35
N ILE A 6 -3.71 -0.07 14.19
CA ILE A 6 -4.24 0.99 15.07
C ILE A 6 -4.84 2.14 14.26
N GLN A 7 -4.17 2.55 13.17
CA GLN A 7 -4.70 3.57 12.26
C GLN A 7 -5.97 3.12 11.54
N TYR A 8 -5.99 1.88 11.07
CA TYR A 8 -7.17 1.32 10.40
C TYR A 8 -8.37 1.34 11.34
N ILE A 9 -8.19 0.85 12.58
CA ILE A 9 -9.23 0.87 13.61
C ILE A 9 -9.68 2.31 13.90
N HIS A 10 -8.75 3.25 14.09
CA HIS A 10 -9.07 4.64 14.32
C HIS A 10 -9.89 5.26 13.17
N ARG A 11 -9.53 4.95 11.91
CA ARG A 11 -10.26 5.43 10.73
C ARG A 11 -11.68 4.86 10.66
N VAL A 12 -11.81 3.57 10.89
CA VAL A 12 -13.11 2.88 10.87
C VAL A 12 -14.03 3.44 11.96
N LEU A 13 -13.54 3.55 13.19
CA LEU A 13 -14.32 4.09 14.32
C LEU A 13 -14.74 5.53 14.09
N LYS A 14 -13.84 6.39 13.59
CA LYS A 14 -14.17 7.78 13.27
C LYS A 14 -15.29 7.86 12.23
N ASN A 15 -15.20 7.07 11.16
CA ASN A 15 -16.20 7.06 10.09
C ASN A 15 -17.56 6.57 10.57
N ILE A 16 -17.59 5.51 11.38
CA ILE A 16 -18.84 4.99 11.95
C ILE A 16 -19.49 6.06 12.82
N LEU A 17 -18.75 6.67 13.74
CA LEU A 17 -19.30 7.67 14.65
C LEU A 17 -19.72 8.96 13.95
N SER A 18 -19.03 9.37 12.88
CA SER A 18 -19.48 10.47 12.03
C SER A 18 -20.82 10.16 11.36
N ARG A 19 -21.03 8.92 10.91
CA ARG A 19 -22.32 8.52 10.32
C ARG A 19 -23.45 8.51 11.35
N VAL A 20 -23.15 8.07 12.57
CA VAL A 20 -24.12 8.07 13.69
C VAL A 20 -24.48 9.50 14.10
N GLU A 21 -23.53 10.42 14.08
CA GLU A 21 -23.73 11.86 14.29
C GLU A 21 -24.58 12.47 13.17
N GLU A 22 -24.30 12.17 11.91
CA GLU A 22 -25.11 12.60 10.74
C GLU A 22 -26.56 12.12 10.83
N TRP A 23 -26.79 10.91 11.35
CA TRP A 23 -28.13 10.37 11.59
C TRP A 23 -28.81 10.96 12.83
N GLY A 24 -28.14 11.84 13.58
CA GLY A 24 -28.68 12.48 14.77
C GLY A 24 -28.83 11.54 15.97
N LEU A 25 -28.22 10.35 15.94
CA LEU A 25 -28.28 9.37 17.03
C LEU A 25 -27.37 9.76 18.20
N ILE A 26 -26.34 10.57 17.94
CA ILE A 26 -25.46 11.17 18.95
C ILE A 26 -25.34 12.68 18.70
N LYS A 27 -25.09 13.45 19.77
CA LYS A 27 -24.96 14.92 19.68
C LYS A 27 -23.63 15.38 19.08
N GLU A 28 -22.55 14.63 19.33
CA GLU A 28 -21.20 15.00 18.90
C GLU A 28 -20.36 13.71 18.76
N ASN A 29 -19.57 13.61 17.69
CA ASN A 29 -18.61 12.51 17.53
C ASN A 29 -17.43 12.65 18.51
N THR A 30 -17.30 11.70 19.43
CA THR A 30 -16.22 11.67 20.44
C THR A 30 -14.82 11.49 19.83
N MET A 31 -14.73 10.88 18.64
CA MET A 31 -13.45 10.70 17.92
C MET A 31 -12.88 12.01 17.39
N THR A 32 -13.65 13.10 17.35
CA THR A 32 -13.17 14.43 16.95
C THR A 32 -12.16 14.99 17.95
N LYS A 33 -12.28 14.61 19.23
CA LYS A 33 -11.37 15.01 20.32
C LYS A 33 -10.16 14.08 20.47
N VAL A 34 -10.18 12.94 19.78
CA VAL A 34 -9.09 11.95 19.84
C VAL A 34 -7.98 12.35 18.88
N LYS A 35 -6.75 12.42 19.40
CA LYS A 35 -5.57 12.75 18.60
C LYS A 35 -5.31 11.64 17.58
N LYS A 36 -5.26 12.01 16.29
CA LYS A 36 -4.92 11.07 15.23
C LYS A 36 -3.56 10.42 15.53
N PRO A 37 -3.45 9.08 15.46
CA PRO A 37 -2.16 8.41 15.63
C PRO A 37 -1.15 8.98 14.64
N LYS A 38 0.02 9.40 15.16
CA LYS A 38 1.10 9.92 14.32
C LYS A 38 1.58 8.81 13.40
N VAL A 39 1.70 9.16 12.13
CA VAL A 39 2.24 8.27 11.11
C VAL A 39 3.67 8.73 10.87
N GLU A 40 4.63 7.91 11.25
CA GLU A 40 5.91 7.94 10.55
C GLU A 40 5.61 7.29 9.21
N GLN A 41 5.56 8.12 8.16
CA GLN A 41 5.57 7.57 6.82
C GLN A 41 6.89 6.82 6.71
N THR A 42 6.83 5.51 6.52
CA THR A 42 8.02 4.78 6.10
C THR A 42 8.39 5.39 4.76
N GLU A 43 9.49 6.13 4.73
CA GLU A 43 10.07 6.55 3.46
C GLU A 43 10.39 5.26 2.71
N PHE A 44 9.74 5.08 1.57
CA PHE A 44 10.11 4.00 0.67
C PHE A 44 11.42 4.45 0.04
N GLU A 45 12.51 3.77 0.37
CA GLU A 45 13.75 3.89 -0.38
C GLU A 45 13.47 3.37 -1.80
N PHE A 46 13.53 4.29 -2.75
CA PHE A 46 13.45 3.95 -4.16
C PHE A 46 14.87 3.68 -4.65
N TYR A 47 15.02 2.67 -5.50
CA TYR A 47 16.29 2.41 -6.15
C TYR A 47 16.72 3.63 -6.98
N ASP A 48 17.97 4.05 -6.81
CA ASP A 48 18.61 4.94 -7.76
C ASP A 48 19.05 4.19 -9.03
N GLU A 49 19.64 4.91 -9.99
CA GLU A 49 20.03 4.32 -11.28
C GLU A 49 21.20 3.32 -11.16
N GLU A 50 22.11 3.50 -10.20
CA GLU A 50 23.23 2.58 -9.96
C GLU A 50 22.70 1.31 -9.26
N GLU A 51 21.88 1.47 -8.23
CA GLU A 51 21.25 0.35 -7.52
C GLU A 51 20.35 -0.48 -8.45
N ALA A 52 19.59 0.18 -9.32
CA ALA A 52 18.78 -0.51 -10.32
C ALA A 52 19.65 -1.32 -11.29
N ARG A 53 20.82 -0.80 -11.70
CA ARG A 53 21.78 -1.53 -12.54
C ARG A 53 22.37 -2.74 -11.83
N GLU A 54 22.71 -2.62 -10.57
CA GLU A 54 23.22 -3.73 -9.75
C GLU A 54 22.17 -4.84 -9.62
N VAL A 55 20.91 -4.48 -9.34
CA VAL A 55 19.79 -5.43 -9.29
C VAL A 55 19.62 -6.13 -10.63
N ILE A 56 19.64 -5.40 -11.75
CA ILE A 56 19.52 -5.98 -13.08
C ILE A 56 20.68 -6.94 -13.35
N ALA A 57 21.92 -6.56 -13.02
CA ALA A 57 23.11 -7.39 -13.20
C ALA A 57 23.03 -8.71 -12.39
N ALA A 58 22.57 -8.63 -11.14
CA ALA A 58 22.33 -9.81 -10.31
C ALA A 58 21.24 -10.73 -10.91
N LEU A 59 20.15 -10.16 -11.42
CA LEU A 59 19.07 -10.92 -12.07
C LEU A 59 19.52 -11.67 -13.33
N TYR A 60 20.58 -11.23 -14.01
CA TYR A 60 21.13 -11.97 -15.15
C TYR A 60 21.77 -13.31 -14.76
N GLN A 61 22.17 -13.48 -13.49
CA GLN A 61 22.71 -14.74 -12.94
C GLN A 61 21.61 -15.70 -12.46
N GLU A 62 20.38 -15.23 -12.32
CA GLU A 62 19.24 -16.02 -11.85
C GLU A 62 18.54 -16.80 -12.96
N ALA A 63 17.75 -17.80 -12.56
CA ALA A 63 16.95 -18.58 -13.49
C ALA A 63 16.01 -17.67 -14.31
N ARG A 64 15.84 -17.99 -15.59
CA ARG A 64 15.11 -17.17 -16.58
C ARG A 64 13.71 -16.74 -16.11
N LYS A 65 13.03 -17.59 -15.34
CA LYS A 65 11.71 -17.30 -14.74
C LYS A 65 11.76 -16.12 -13.76
N TRP A 66 12.73 -16.10 -12.84
CA TRP A 66 12.88 -15.04 -11.83
C TRP A 66 13.35 -13.74 -12.46
N ARG A 67 14.31 -13.83 -13.39
CA ARG A 67 14.77 -12.68 -14.17
C ARG A 67 13.62 -11.97 -14.89
N LEU A 68 12.79 -12.72 -15.63
CA LEU A 68 11.66 -12.15 -16.36
C LEU A 68 10.60 -11.56 -15.43
N PHE A 69 10.34 -12.22 -14.29
CA PHE A 69 9.35 -11.74 -13.32
C PHE A 69 9.77 -10.39 -12.69
N VAL A 70 11.00 -10.29 -12.22
CA VAL A 70 11.49 -9.08 -11.55
C VAL A 70 11.72 -7.95 -12.54
N LEU A 71 12.32 -8.21 -13.71
CA LEU A 71 12.45 -7.19 -14.76
C LEU A 71 11.08 -6.69 -15.24
N GLY A 72 10.11 -7.59 -15.39
CA GLY A 72 8.73 -7.24 -15.73
C GLY A 72 8.07 -6.36 -14.68
N ALA A 73 8.38 -6.57 -13.40
CA ALA A 73 7.90 -5.72 -12.30
C ALA A 73 8.63 -4.37 -12.22
N MET A 74 9.92 -4.31 -12.59
CA MET A 74 10.70 -3.06 -12.64
C MET A 74 10.27 -2.15 -13.80
N ILE A 75 10.03 -2.72 -14.97
CA ILE A 75 9.65 -1.98 -16.19
C ILE A 75 8.13 -1.74 -16.22
N GLY A 76 7.35 -2.68 -15.66
CA GLY A 76 5.89 -2.61 -15.65
C GLY A 76 5.36 -1.66 -14.58
N SER A 77 4.79 -0.54 -14.99
CA SER A 77 3.99 0.37 -14.13
C SER A 77 2.61 -0.22 -13.75
N LYS A 78 2.53 -1.53 -13.52
CA LYS A 78 1.28 -2.24 -13.19
C LYS A 78 1.34 -2.66 -11.74
N ARG A 79 0.58 -1.97 -10.87
CA ARG A 79 0.28 -2.49 -9.52
C ARG A 79 -0.22 -3.93 -9.68
N ARG A 80 0.30 -4.85 -8.86
CA ARG A 80 0.08 -6.32 -8.92
C ARG A 80 -1.37 -6.79 -9.19
N GLY A 81 -2.38 -5.95 -9.01
CA GLY A 81 -3.79 -6.23 -9.32
C GLY A 81 -4.20 -6.15 -10.80
N GLU A 82 -3.41 -5.58 -11.71
CA GLU A 82 -3.81 -5.50 -13.13
C GLU A 82 -3.38 -6.70 -13.98
N LEU A 83 -2.37 -7.46 -13.53
CA LEU A 83 -1.89 -8.65 -14.26
C LEU A 83 -2.90 -9.81 -14.27
N ILE A 84 -3.84 -9.83 -13.31
CA ILE A 84 -4.87 -10.88 -13.22
C ILE A 84 -6.07 -10.57 -14.13
N TYR A 85 -6.31 -9.29 -14.46
CA TYR A 85 -7.52 -8.88 -15.21
C TYR A 85 -7.36 -8.95 -16.73
N ASN A 86 -6.13 -8.91 -17.26
CA ASN A 86 -5.85 -8.87 -18.70
C ASN A 86 -4.97 -10.04 -19.18
N ALA A 87 -5.16 -11.23 -18.61
CA ALA A 87 -4.71 -12.44 -19.28
C ALA A 87 -5.71 -12.73 -20.43
N PRO A 88 -5.31 -12.66 -21.71
CA PRO A 88 -6.20 -13.08 -22.79
C PRO A 88 -6.49 -14.57 -22.62
N ILE A 89 -7.75 -14.89 -22.38
CA ILE A 89 -8.26 -16.22 -22.63
C ILE A 89 -8.49 -16.25 -24.14
N GLY A 90 -7.52 -16.81 -24.87
CA GLY A 90 -7.51 -16.96 -26.32
C GLY A 90 -6.34 -17.80 -26.74
#